data_AF-A0A6C0D3R4-F1
#
_entry.id   AF-A0A6C0D3R4-F1
#
_cell.length_a   1.000
_cell.length_b   1.000
_cell.length_c   1.000
_cell.angle_alpha   90.00
_cell.angle_beta   90.00
_cell.angle_gamma   90.00
#
_symmetry.space_group_name_H-M   'P 1'
#
loop_
_entity.id
_entity.type
_entity.pdbx_description
1 polymer ?
#
loop_
_entity_poly.entity_id
_entity_poly.type
_entity_poly.pdbx_seq_one_letter_code
_entity_poly.pdbx_strand_id
1 'polypeptide(L)'
;MCMQQPNRRSIVIDIGTDSDSEFYYSDEEQLDSDFEDIFEQDQDHLDIDKENGYYYIGMHAYIPSRRTMLITNSVSVSTFYKYSYERICGYLYRYSVIRADNPSVDIIKLSVLPDESYSVILKTHWLRIVQRTWKKVYQERQKILINRGNVSEQRYFEIHGQYRKGMNVLPTIHGMLLSYNSFIETQ
;
A
#
# COMPACT_ATOMS: atom_id res chain seq x y z
N MET A 1 -54.43 17.60 3.16
CA MET A 1 -54.04 17.01 1.85
C MET A 1 -52.69 16.32 2.06
N CYS A 2 -52.70 15.01 2.27
CA CYS A 2 -51.53 14.22 2.61
C CYS A 2 -51.36 13.16 1.52
N MET A 3 -50.27 13.21 0.76
CA MET A 3 -49.98 12.27 -0.31
C MET A 3 -49.00 11.20 0.17
N GLN A 4 -49.55 9.99 0.34
CA GLN A 4 -49.08 8.68 -0.14
C GLN A 4 -47.59 8.30 0.05
N GLN A 5 -47.36 7.33 0.94
CA GLN A 5 -46.20 6.42 0.89
C GLN A 5 -46.52 5.22 -0.02
N PRO A 6 -45.56 4.68 -0.80
CA PRO A 6 -45.76 3.42 -1.50
C PRO A 6 -45.17 2.22 -0.71
N ASN A 7 -46.09 1.36 -0.28
CA ASN A 7 -46.10 -0.11 -0.40
C ASN A 7 -44.96 -0.95 0.23
N ARG A 8 -45.18 -1.43 1.47
CA ARG A 8 -44.52 -2.63 2.01
C ARG A 8 -45.16 -3.88 1.41
N ARG A 9 -44.46 -4.58 0.51
CA ARG A 9 -44.80 -5.97 0.16
C ARG A 9 -44.23 -6.91 1.23
N SER A 10 -45.11 -7.51 2.01
CA SER A 10 -44.80 -8.67 2.85
C SER A 10 -44.57 -9.89 1.95
N ILE A 11 -43.38 -10.48 2.03
CA ILE A 11 -43.07 -11.76 1.38
C ILE A 11 -43.45 -12.87 2.36
N VAL A 12 -44.47 -13.66 1.99
CA VAL A 12 -44.82 -14.92 2.65
C VAL A 12 -43.93 -15.99 2.04
N ILE A 13 -43.13 -16.69 2.86
CA ILE A 13 -42.35 -17.85 2.42
C ILE A 13 -43.16 -19.09 2.78
N ASP A 14 -43.64 -19.76 1.73
CA ASP A 14 -44.33 -21.04 1.79
C ASP A 14 -43.30 -22.15 2.08
N ILE A 15 -43.58 -23.00 3.07
CA ILE A 15 -42.69 -24.09 3.49
C ILE A 15 -43.09 -25.32 2.69
N GLY A 16 -42.47 -25.48 1.52
CA GLY A 16 -42.52 -26.69 0.70
C GLY A 16 -41.25 -27.52 0.91
N THR A 17 -41.44 -28.71 1.48
CA THR A 17 -40.41 -29.74 1.70
C THR A 17 -39.97 -30.42 0.40
N ASP A 18 -38.68 -30.77 0.38
CA ASP A 18 -38.03 -31.86 -0.38
C ASP A 18 -37.45 -31.52 -1.77
N SER A 19 -36.15 -31.20 -1.79
CA SER A 19 -35.20 -31.50 -2.88
C SER A 19 -33.79 -31.04 -2.47
N ASP A 20 -32.87 -31.99 -2.28
CA ASP A 20 -31.40 -31.88 -2.19
C ASP A 20 -30.82 -30.55 -1.69
N SER A 21 -30.54 -30.49 -0.38
CA SER A 21 -29.72 -29.46 0.23
C SER A 21 -28.25 -29.60 -0.20
N GLU A 22 -27.91 -29.05 -1.36
CA GLU A 22 -26.54 -28.66 -1.67
C GLU A 22 -26.19 -27.48 -0.74
N PHE A 23 -25.61 -27.81 0.41
CA PHE A 23 -25.23 -26.85 1.43
C PHE A 23 -24.13 -25.95 0.86
N TYR A 24 -24.46 -24.69 0.55
CA TYR A 24 -23.49 -23.65 0.22
C TYR A 24 -22.62 -23.36 1.47
N TYR A 25 -21.55 -24.14 1.67
CA TYR A 25 -20.41 -23.73 2.49
C TYR A 25 -19.68 -22.63 1.72
N SER A 26 -20.21 -21.40 1.81
CA SER A 26 -19.96 -20.32 0.87
C SER A 26 -18.86 -19.39 1.40
N ASP A 27 -17.63 -19.54 0.88
CA ASP A 27 -16.48 -18.62 0.93
C ASP A 27 -15.84 -18.28 2.30
N GLU A 28 -16.58 -18.04 3.37
CA GLU A 28 -15.99 -17.59 4.66
C GLU A 28 -15.17 -18.69 5.37
N GLU A 29 -15.66 -19.93 5.41
CA GLU A 29 -14.93 -21.05 6.03
C GLU A 29 -13.67 -21.42 5.25
N GLN A 30 -13.69 -21.26 3.92
CA GLN A 30 -12.52 -21.52 3.08
C GLN A 30 -11.45 -20.42 3.24
N LEU A 31 -11.87 -19.16 3.44
CA LEU A 31 -10.97 -18.06 3.76
C LEU A 31 -10.33 -18.19 5.15
N ASP A 32 -11.09 -18.62 6.16
CA ASP A 32 -10.54 -18.84 7.50
C ASP A 32 -9.52 -20.00 7.50
N SER A 33 -9.78 -21.09 6.75
CA SER A 33 -8.80 -22.16 6.50
C SER A 33 -7.54 -21.65 5.78
N ASP A 34 -7.71 -20.82 4.75
CA ASP A 34 -6.62 -20.24 3.97
C ASP A 34 -5.69 -19.32 4.78
N PHE A 35 -6.18 -18.71 5.86
CA PHE A 35 -5.37 -17.89 6.75
C PHE A 35 -4.68 -18.70 7.85
N GLU A 36 -5.23 -19.87 8.22
CA GLU A 36 -4.62 -20.78 9.18
C GLU A 36 -3.30 -21.35 8.65
N ASP A 37 -3.23 -21.69 7.36
CA ASP A 37 -1.98 -22.07 6.68
C ASP A 37 -0.90 -20.99 6.76
N ILE A 38 -1.31 -19.72 6.62
CA ILE A 38 -0.40 -18.56 6.70
C ILE A 38 0.08 -18.40 8.15
N PHE A 39 -0.84 -18.54 9.12
CA PHE A 39 -0.54 -18.45 10.53
C PHE A 39 0.47 -19.52 10.98
N GLU A 40 0.24 -20.79 10.62
CA GLU A 40 1.14 -21.90 10.99
C GLU A 40 2.56 -21.67 10.45
N GLN A 41 2.68 -21.17 9.23
CA GLN A 41 3.99 -20.90 8.62
C GLN A 41 4.69 -19.67 9.18
N ASP A 42 3.94 -18.69 9.66
CA ASP A 42 4.48 -17.45 10.21
C ASP A 42 4.58 -17.46 11.74
N GLN A 43 4.26 -18.58 12.39
CA GLN A 43 4.20 -18.72 13.84
C GLN A 43 5.50 -18.28 14.51
N ASP A 44 6.66 -18.76 14.04
CA ASP A 44 7.96 -18.37 14.57
C ASP A 44 8.17 -16.85 14.50
N HIS A 45 7.73 -16.22 13.40
CA HIS A 45 7.81 -14.77 13.27
C HIS A 45 6.89 -14.08 14.25
N LEU A 46 5.69 -14.60 14.53
CA LEU A 46 4.78 -14.01 15.52
C LEU A 46 5.32 -14.10 16.95
N ASP A 47 5.94 -15.23 17.30
CA ASP A 47 6.41 -15.51 18.66
C ASP A 47 7.72 -14.77 19.01
N ILE A 48 8.47 -14.30 18.00
CA ILE A 48 9.68 -13.52 18.21
C ILE A 48 9.36 -12.07 18.59
N ASP A 49 9.91 -11.65 19.73
CA ASP A 49 9.91 -10.26 20.20
C ASP A 49 10.43 -9.30 19.13
N LYS A 50 9.73 -8.18 18.98
CA LYS A 50 10.09 -7.17 17.97
C LYS A 50 11.18 -6.25 18.51
N GLU A 51 12.28 -6.17 17.77
CA GLU A 51 13.46 -5.41 18.14
C GLU A 51 13.33 -3.93 17.73
N ASN A 52 13.66 -3.03 18.65
CA ASN A 52 13.64 -1.61 18.39
C ASN A 52 14.60 -1.24 17.24
N GLY A 53 14.14 -0.40 16.30
CA GLY A 53 14.93 0.07 15.17
C GLY A 53 15.00 -0.90 13.99
N TYR A 54 14.47 -2.12 14.11
CA TYR A 54 14.40 -3.08 13.01
C TYR A 54 13.29 -2.76 12.03
N TYR A 55 13.41 -3.36 10.84
CA TYR A 55 12.44 -3.22 9.76
C TYR A 55 11.55 -4.45 9.70
N TYR A 56 10.26 -4.20 9.54
CA TYR A 56 9.25 -5.24 9.41
C TYR A 56 8.36 -4.95 8.20
N ILE A 57 7.76 -6.00 7.65
CA ILE A 57 6.68 -5.90 6.67
C ILE A 57 5.40 -6.13 7.46
N GLY A 58 4.49 -5.16 7.47
CA GLY A 58 3.32 -5.27 8.33
C GLY A 58 2.30 -4.17 8.16
N MET A 59 1.26 -4.27 8.98
CA MET A 59 0.20 -3.30 9.09
C MET A 59 0.44 -2.36 10.25
N HIS A 60 -0.12 -1.16 10.11
CA HIS A 60 -0.10 -0.15 11.14
C HIS A 60 -1.48 0.49 11.29
N ALA A 61 -1.74 1.05 12.45
CA ALA A 61 -2.92 1.85 12.73
C ALA A 61 -2.50 3.20 13.31
N TYR A 62 -3.18 4.25 12.89
CA TYR A 62 -3.02 5.57 13.48
C TYR A 62 -3.94 5.68 14.70
N ILE A 63 -3.38 6.06 15.85
CA ILE A 63 -4.12 6.27 17.08
C ILE A 63 -4.29 7.77 17.29
N PRO A 64 -5.49 8.35 17.04
CA PRO A 64 -5.68 9.80 17.06
C PRO A 64 -5.42 10.42 18.43
N SER A 65 -5.79 9.72 19.51
CA SER A 65 -5.62 10.19 20.89
C SER A 65 -4.14 10.39 21.28
N ARG A 66 -3.23 9.59 20.70
CA ARG A 66 -1.78 9.67 20.94
C ARG A 66 -1.02 10.32 19.79
N ARG A 67 -1.70 10.71 18.70
CA ARG A 67 -1.10 11.20 17.45
C ARG A 67 0.07 10.35 16.96
N THR A 68 -0.05 9.04 17.14
CA THR A 68 1.06 8.10 16.93
C THR A 68 0.58 6.93 16.07
N MET A 69 1.44 6.44 15.17
CA MET A 69 1.21 5.19 14.46
C MET A 69 1.78 4.03 15.26
N LEU A 70 0.99 2.97 15.43
CA LEU A 70 1.40 1.74 16.08
C LEU A 70 1.42 0.60 15.06
N ILE A 71 2.37 -0.31 15.22
CA ILE A 71 2.32 -1.60 14.53
C ILE A 71 1.09 -2.36 15.03
N THR A 72 0.39 -3.05 14.12
CA THR A 72 -0.76 -3.87 14.51
C THR A 72 -0.50 -5.34 14.30
N ASN A 73 0.11 -5.68 13.17
CA ASN A 73 0.54 -7.03 12.85
C ASN A 73 1.70 -6.98 11.85
N SER A 74 2.49 -8.04 11.76
CA SER A 74 3.61 -8.15 10.82
C SER A 74 3.75 -9.56 10.31
N VAL A 75 4.34 -9.71 9.14
CA VAL A 75 4.59 -11.00 8.49
C VAL A 75 6.07 -11.18 8.20
N SER A 76 6.55 -12.42 8.22
CA SER A 76 7.91 -12.71 7.77
C SER A 76 8.10 -12.41 6.28
N VAL A 77 9.35 -12.17 5.88
CA VAL A 77 9.68 -11.91 4.47
C VAL A 77 9.38 -13.13 3.59
N SER A 78 9.66 -14.34 4.07
CA SER A 78 9.36 -15.59 3.37
C SER A 78 7.88 -15.76 3.10
N THR A 79 7.04 -15.57 4.12
CA THR A 79 5.58 -15.71 4.00
C THR A 79 4.99 -14.61 3.11
N PHE A 80 5.47 -13.37 3.24
CA PHE A 80 5.04 -12.25 2.38
C PHE A 80 5.19 -12.53 0.88
N TYR A 81 6.29 -13.15 0.46
CA TYR A 81 6.54 -13.44 -0.96
C TYR A 81 5.89 -14.75 -1.45
N LYS A 82 5.42 -15.60 -0.53
CA LYS A 82 4.79 -16.88 -0.86
C LYS A 82 3.33 -16.73 -1.28
N TYR A 83 2.61 -15.78 -0.69
CA TYR A 83 1.18 -15.57 -0.90
C TYR A 83 0.88 -14.30 -1.69
N SER A 84 -0.34 -14.18 -2.23
CA SER A 84 -0.77 -12.94 -2.89
C SER A 84 -0.88 -11.79 -1.89
N TYR A 85 -0.73 -10.57 -2.39
CA TYR A 85 -0.84 -9.37 -1.56
C TYR A 85 -2.19 -9.28 -0.86
N GLU A 86 -3.28 -9.65 -1.54
CA GLU A 86 -4.64 -9.65 -0.99
C GLU A 86 -4.77 -10.64 0.17
N ARG A 87 -4.20 -11.85 0.04
CA ARG A 87 -4.21 -12.87 1.10
C ARG A 87 -3.41 -12.39 2.32
N ILE A 88 -2.21 -11.85 2.13
CA ILE A 88 -1.42 -11.30 3.23
C ILE A 88 -2.14 -10.13 3.91
N CYS A 89 -2.75 -9.24 3.12
CA CYS A 89 -3.51 -8.13 3.66
C CYS A 89 -4.70 -8.62 4.51
N GLY A 90 -5.46 -9.60 4.00
CA GLY A 90 -6.56 -10.23 4.71
C GLY A 90 -6.13 -10.91 6.00
N TYR A 91 -5.07 -11.73 5.93
CA TYR A 91 -4.46 -12.39 7.09
C TYR A 91 -4.04 -11.38 8.17
N LEU A 92 -3.23 -10.39 7.81
CA LEU A 92 -2.75 -9.39 8.77
C LEU A 92 -3.89 -8.62 9.40
N TYR A 93 -4.93 -8.26 8.62
CA TYR A 93 -6.12 -7.58 9.12
C TYR A 93 -6.98 -8.47 10.02
N ARG A 94 -7.15 -9.75 9.68
CA ARG A 94 -7.97 -10.73 10.41
C ARG A 94 -7.41 -11.00 11.81
N TYR A 95 -6.09 -11.19 11.90
CA TYR A 95 -5.36 -11.47 13.13
C TYR A 95 -4.86 -10.21 13.86
N SER A 96 -5.18 -9.02 13.36
CA SER A 96 -4.83 -7.76 14.01
C SER A 96 -5.70 -7.49 15.25
N VAL A 97 -5.07 -7.11 16.35
CA VAL A 97 -5.77 -6.65 17.57
C VAL A 97 -6.42 -5.28 17.36
N ILE A 98 -5.79 -4.42 16.56
CA ILE A 98 -6.27 -3.06 16.27
C ILE A 98 -6.80 -3.02 14.84
N ARG A 99 -8.04 -2.56 14.67
CA ARG A 99 -8.61 -2.37 13.34
C ARG A 99 -8.06 -1.09 12.72
N ALA A 100 -7.46 -1.23 11.54
CA ALA A 100 -7.02 -0.10 10.73
C ALA A 100 -8.15 0.31 9.77
N ASP A 101 -8.42 1.61 9.66
CA ASP A 101 -9.48 2.13 8.77
C ASP A 101 -9.18 1.85 7.29
N ASN A 102 -7.90 1.90 6.91
CA ASN A 102 -7.41 1.64 5.56
C ASN A 102 -6.25 0.64 5.64
N PRO A 103 -6.54 -0.68 5.70
CA PRO A 103 -5.49 -1.68 5.86
C PRO A 103 -4.58 -1.70 4.63
N SER A 104 -3.30 -1.47 4.87
CA SER A 104 -2.24 -1.62 3.86
C SER A 104 -1.02 -2.29 4.49
N VAL A 105 -0.31 -3.07 3.68
CA VAL A 105 0.95 -3.67 4.08
C VAL A 105 2.08 -2.74 3.66
N ASP A 106 2.90 -2.36 4.63
CA ASP A 106 3.93 -1.35 4.47
C ASP A 106 5.27 -1.85 5.05
N ILE A 107 6.36 -1.29 4.54
CA ILE A 107 7.68 -1.48 5.15
C ILE A 107 7.77 -0.46 6.27
N ILE A 108 7.85 -0.95 7.50
CA ILE A 108 7.81 -0.15 8.72
C ILE A 108 9.13 -0.30 9.46
N LYS A 109 9.60 0.79 10.06
CA LYS A 109 10.70 0.74 11.04
C LYS A 109 10.10 0.86 12.43
N LEU A 110 10.37 -0.12 13.29
CA LEU A 110 9.87 -0.12 14.67
C LEU A 110 10.63 0.92 15.51
N SER A 111 9.87 1.60 16.37
CA SER A 111 10.35 2.51 17.41
C SER A 111 9.61 2.20 18.70
N VAL A 112 10.28 1.50 19.62
CA VAL A 112 9.73 1.20 20.94
C VAL A 112 9.78 2.49 21.78
N LEU A 113 8.62 2.94 22.24
CA LEU A 113 8.46 4.15 23.05
C LEU A 113 8.77 3.86 24.53
N PRO A 114 8.97 4.90 25.37
CA PRO A 114 9.23 4.73 26.81
C PRO A 114 8.11 4.03 27.59
N ASP A 115 6.89 4.03 27.06
CA ASP A 115 5.72 3.32 27.60
C ASP A 115 5.59 1.89 27.03
N GLU A 116 6.67 1.36 26.43
CA GLU A 116 6.75 0.06 25.77
C GLU A 116 5.82 -0.10 24.55
N SER A 117 5.19 0.98 24.10
CA SER A 117 4.36 0.97 22.90
C SER A 117 5.21 0.83 21.63
N TYR A 118 4.75 -0.01 20.70
CA TYR A 118 5.40 -0.25 19.43
C TYR A 118 4.99 0.76 18.36
N SER A 119 5.64 1.92 18.36
CA SER A 119 5.43 2.95 17.34
C SER A 119 6.17 2.63 16.04
N VAL A 120 5.70 3.18 14.91
CA VAL A 120 6.27 2.89 13.59
C VAL A 120 6.53 4.12 12.73
N ILE A 121 7.59 4.03 11.93
CA ILE A 121 7.90 4.98 10.86
C ILE A 121 7.68 4.29 9.52
N LEU A 122 6.78 4.82 8.68
CA LEU A 122 6.46 4.24 7.37
C LEU A 122 7.56 4.53 6.35
N LYS A 123 8.32 3.50 5.96
CA LYS A 123 9.42 3.61 4.99
C LYS A 123 8.94 3.48 3.56
N THR A 124 7.87 2.72 3.32
CA THR A 124 7.18 2.69 2.02
C THR A 124 6.70 4.06 1.57
N HIS A 125 6.28 4.94 2.49
CA HIS A 125 5.91 6.31 2.14
C HIS A 125 7.07 7.06 1.46
N TRP A 126 8.26 7.02 2.07
CA TRP A 126 9.47 7.64 1.53
C TRP A 126 9.93 6.99 0.22
N LEU A 127 9.89 5.66 0.15
CA LEU A 127 10.20 4.93 -1.08
C LEU A 127 9.25 5.33 -2.23
N ARG A 128 7.95 5.47 -1.96
CA ARG A 128 6.97 5.94 -2.96
C ARG A 128 7.29 7.34 -3.47
N ILE A 129 7.73 8.26 -2.61
CA ILE A 129 8.16 9.60 -3.03
C ILE A 129 9.35 9.51 -3.99
N VAL A 130 10.40 8.78 -3.60
CA VAL A 130 11.60 8.60 -4.44
C VAL A 130 11.23 7.96 -5.78
N GLN A 131 10.45 6.88 -5.76
CA GLN A 131 10.00 6.18 -6.96
C GLN A 131 9.16 7.06 -7.88
N ARG A 132 8.24 7.88 -7.33
CA ARG A 132 7.43 8.82 -8.12
C ARG A 132 8.30 9.86 -8.81
N THR A 133 9.27 10.42 -8.09
CA THR A 133 10.21 11.39 -8.64
C THR A 133 11.06 10.76 -9.74
N TRP A 134 11.57 9.54 -9.54
CA TRP A 134 12.30 8.79 -10.56
C TRP A 134 11.48 8.54 -11.82
N LYS A 135 10.22 8.12 -11.65
CA LYS A 135 9.30 7.92 -12.78
C LYS A 135 9.07 9.22 -13.55
N LYS A 136 8.87 10.35 -12.85
CA LYS A 136 8.71 11.66 -13.48
C LYS A 136 9.95 12.09 -14.27
N VAL A 137 11.13 12.01 -13.66
CA VAL A 137 12.41 12.34 -14.33
C VAL A 137 12.62 11.44 -15.54
N TYR A 138 12.39 10.14 -15.39
CA TYR A 138 12.52 9.19 -16.49
C TYR A 138 11.58 9.54 -17.67
N GLN A 139 10.31 9.84 -17.39
CA GLN A 139 9.35 10.28 -18.42
C GLN A 139 9.82 11.54 -19.16
N GLU A 140 10.36 12.51 -18.43
CA GLU A 140 10.91 13.74 -19.03
C GLU A 140 12.13 13.43 -19.92
N ARG A 141 13.03 12.56 -19.47
CA ARG A 141 14.16 12.09 -20.30
C ARG A 141 13.68 11.41 -21.58
N GLN A 142 12.70 10.52 -21.47
CA GLN A 142 12.14 9.84 -22.64
C GLN A 142 11.55 10.83 -23.64
N LYS A 143 10.77 11.82 -23.17
CA LYS A 143 10.22 12.88 -24.02
C LYS A 143 11.30 13.66 -24.75
N ILE A 144 12.37 14.04 -24.04
CA ILE A 144 13.50 14.76 -24.65
C ILE A 144 14.19 13.88 -25.70
N LEU A 145 14.45 12.61 -25.41
CA LEU A 145 15.10 11.69 -26.34
C LEU A 145 14.27 11.47 -27.61
N ILE A 146 12.96 11.25 -27.48
CA ILE A 146 12.03 11.12 -28.61
C ILE A 146 12.07 12.40 -29.46
N ASN A 147 11.97 13.57 -28.83
CA ASN A 147 11.97 14.84 -29.55
C ASN A 147 13.31 15.13 -30.25
N ARG A 148 14.43 14.79 -29.61
CA ARG A 148 15.77 14.89 -30.21
C ARG A 148 15.88 13.99 -31.44
N GLY A 149 15.21 12.83 -31.47
CA GLY A 149 15.19 11.93 -32.62
C GLY A 149 14.49 12.50 -33.87
N ASN A 150 13.74 13.60 -33.75
CA ASN A 150 13.09 14.22 -34.91
C ASN A 150 14.12 14.80 -35.90
N VAL A 151 13.90 14.58 -37.19
CA VAL A 151 14.79 15.05 -38.27
C VAL A 151 15.03 16.57 -38.21
N SER A 152 13.98 17.34 -37.89
CA SER A 152 14.08 18.80 -37.72
C SER A 152 15.04 19.19 -36.59
N GLU A 153 15.01 18.47 -35.47
CA GLU A 153 15.87 18.72 -34.32
C GLU A 153 17.30 18.24 -34.55
N GLN A 154 17.48 17.11 -35.25
CA GLN A 154 18.79 16.65 -35.70
C GLN A 154 19.47 17.68 -36.61
N ARG A 155 18.75 18.17 -37.62
CA ARG A 155 19.26 19.24 -38.50
C ARG A 155 19.58 20.53 -37.73
N TYR A 156 18.76 20.90 -36.75
CA TYR A 156 19.05 22.06 -35.92
C TYR A 156 20.35 21.88 -35.14
N PHE A 157 20.57 20.70 -34.54
CA PHE A 157 21.80 20.35 -33.84
C PHE A 157 23.02 20.36 -34.76
N GLU A 158 22.92 19.84 -35.99
CA GLU A 158 24.00 19.88 -36.98
C GLU A 158 24.46 21.31 -37.30
N ILE A 159 23.52 22.24 -37.41
CA ILE A 159 23.81 23.64 -37.77
C ILE A 159 24.34 24.44 -36.57
N HIS A 160 23.81 24.20 -35.36
CA HIS A 160 24.07 25.04 -34.19
C HIS A 160 24.97 24.39 -33.12
N GLY A 161 25.25 23.09 -33.23
CA GLY A 161 25.99 22.30 -32.23
C GLY A 161 25.23 22.03 -30.93
N GLN A 162 23.96 22.41 -30.83
CA GLN A 162 23.13 22.25 -29.64
C GLN A 162 21.65 22.06 -29.99
N TYR A 163 20.91 21.38 -29.11
CA TYR A 163 19.45 21.26 -29.22
C TYR A 163 18.75 22.54 -28.76
N ARG A 164 17.51 22.75 -29.20
CA ARG A 164 16.70 23.91 -28.80
C ARG A 164 16.47 23.94 -27.28
N LYS A 165 16.15 25.13 -26.76
CA LYS A 165 15.87 25.36 -25.34
C LYS A 165 14.77 24.42 -24.83
N GLY A 166 15.02 23.78 -23.69
CA GLY A 166 14.12 22.77 -23.12
C GLY A 166 14.43 21.33 -23.57
N MET A 167 15.28 21.16 -24.59
CA MET A 167 15.82 19.87 -25.01
C MET A 167 17.35 19.83 -24.96
N ASN A 168 17.99 20.94 -24.60
CA ASN A 168 19.45 21.07 -24.48
C ASN A 168 20.01 20.36 -23.24
N VAL A 169 19.24 20.29 -22.15
CA VAL A 169 19.65 19.64 -20.89
C VAL A 169 18.84 18.38 -20.69
N LEU A 170 19.50 17.28 -20.32
CA LEU A 170 18.82 16.06 -19.90
C LEU A 170 18.67 16.08 -18.36
N PRO A 171 17.47 15.91 -17.80
CA PRO A 171 17.29 15.99 -16.36
C PRO A 171 18.03 14.84 -15.67
N THR A 172 18.63 15.16 -14.52
CA THR A 172 19.40 14.21 -13.72
C THR A 172 18.62 13.78 -12.48
N ILE A 173 19.04 12.68 -11.87
CA ILE A 173 18.49 12.23 -10.57
C ILE A 173 19.05 13.02 -9.38
N HIS A 174 20.14 13.77 -9.57
CA HIS A 174 20.76 14.54 -8.49
C HIS A 174 19.93 15.81 -8.22
N GLY A 175 19.68 16.11 -6.95
CA GLY A 175 18.89 17.28 -6.55
C GLY A 175 17.38 17.17 -6.83
N MET A 176 16.90 16.04 -7.37
CA MET A 176 15.48 15.86 -7.72
C MET A 176 14.52 15.91 -6.52
N LEU A 177 15.03 15.66 -5.30
CA LEU A 177 14.25 15.72 -4.06
C LEU A 177 14.35 17.08 -3.36
N LEU A 178 15.17 18.01 -3.85
CA LEU A 178 15.38 19.32 -3.23
C LEU A 178 14.06 20.11 -3.12
N SER A 179 13.14 19.89 -4.06
CA SER A 179 11.81 20.52 -4.06
C SER A 179 10.93 20.11 -2.87
N TYR A 180 11.29 19.07 -2.12
CA TYR A 180 10.52 18.58 -0.97
C TYR A 180 11.03 19.16 0.37
N ASN A 181 12.15 19.89 0.39
CA ASN A 181 12.72 20.44 1.63
C ASN A 181 11.80 21.46 2.33
N SER A 182 10.93 22.16 1.58
CA SER A 182 9.96 23.09 2.16
C SER A 182 8.91 22.44 3.07
N PHE A 183 8.73 21.11 3.01
CA PHE A 183 7.81 20.36 3.87
C PHE A 183 8.40 19.97 5.23
N ILE A 184 9.74 20.00 5.38
CA ILE A 184 10.41 19.55 6.61
C ILE A 184 10.54 20.69 7.63
N GLU A 185 10.58 21.95 7.19
CA GLU A 185 10.73 23.13 8.06
C GLU A 185 9.42 23.65 8.64
N THR A 186 8.29 22.98 8.42
CA THR A 186 6.95 23.43 8.85
C THR A 186 6.24 22.48 9.84
N GLN A 187 6.96 21.56 10.49
CA GLN A 187 6.44 20.78 11.63
C GLN A 187 7.12 21.15 12.94
#